data_AF-A0A7W5ARK2-F1
#
_entry.id   AF-A0A7W5ARK2-F1
#
_cell.length_a   1.000
_cell.length_b   1.000
_cell.length_c   1.000
_cell.angle_alpha   90.00
_cell.angle_beta   90.00
_cell.angle_gamma   90.00
#
_symmetry.space_group_name_H-M   'P 1'
#
loop_
_entity.id
_entity.type
_entity.pdbx_description
1 polymer ?
#
loop_
_entity_poly.entity_id
_entity_poly.type
_entity_poly.pdbx_seq_one_letter_code
_entity_poly.pdbx_strand_id
1 'polypeptide(L)'
;MPRDDASGGYLVRFVGNNEANFLRFTGLKVPDSDIYNAQIRYISGDPRQATILVNGRPFLENLTFPASPDWYTVDVLTLRIPLKAGANTIEVRNDNDDAPDFDRIDLSR
;
A
#
# COMPACT_ATOMS: atom_id res chain seq x y z
N MET A 1 10.94 -20.23 2.78
CA MET A 1 12.03 -19.26 2.58
C MET A 1 11.64 -18.00 3.33
N PRO A 2 12.50 -17.43 4.20
CA PRO A 2 12.30 -16.06 4.66
C PRO A 2 12.20 -15.13 3.43
N ARG A 3 11.37 -14.09 3.50
CA ARG A 3 11.27 -13.10 2.42
C ARG A 3 12.37 -12.08 2.65
N ASP A 4 13.57 -12.39 2.17
CA ASP A 4 14.83 -11.73 2.57
C ASP A 4 14.85 -10.20 2.35
N ASP A 5 14.01 -9.68 1.45
CA ASP A 5 13.92 -8.25 1.16
C ASP A 5 12.85 -7.50 1.96
N ALA A 6 11.97 -8.22 2.67
CA ALA A 6 10.91 -7.61 3.45
C ALA A 6 11.51 -6.82 4.63
N SER A 7 11.05 -5.59 4.82
CA SER A 7 11.53 -4.78 5.93
C SER A 7 11.09 -5.38 7.27
N GLY A 8 12.06 -5.59 8.16
CA GLY A 8 11.83 -6.31 9.41
C GLY A 8 11.49 -7.80 9.24
N GLY A 9 11.53 -8.36 8.02
CA GLY A 9 11.24 -9.76 7.73
C GLY A 9 9.75 -10.14 7.73
N TYR A 10 8.84 -9.15 7.74
CA TYR A 10 7.39 -9.38 7.79
C TYR A 10 6.66 -8.71 6.63
N LEU A 11 5.54 -9.31 6.24
CA LEU A 11 4.64 -8.78 5.22
C LEU A 11 3.19 -8.99 5.66
N VAL A 12 2.32 -8.07 5.26
CA VAL A 12 0.87 -8.28 5.31
C VAL A 12 0.45 -8.97 4.02
N ARG A 13 -0.19 -10.14 4.15
CA ARG A 13 -0.57 -11.01 3.04
C ARG A 13 -2.07 -11.26 3.06
N PHE A 14 -2.61 -11.78 1.96
CA PHE A 14 -4.05 -12.07 1.80
C PHE A 14 -4.92 -10.82 1.98
N VAL A 15 -4.43 -9.67 1.50
CA VAL A 15 -5.23 -8.46 1.36
C VAL A 15 -6.09 -8.63 0.11
N GLY A 16 -7.39 -8.35 0.24
CA GLY A 16 -8.37 -8.46 -0.83
C GLY A 16 -9.14 -9.78 -0.86
N ASN A 17 -9.77 -10.04 -2.00
CA ASN A 17 -10.70 -11.15 -2.27
C ASN A 17 -11.93 -11.18 -1.31
N ASN A 18 -12.12 -10.11 -0.54
CA ASN A 18 -13.24 -9.86 0.36
C ASN A 18 -13.17 -8.42 0.89
N GLU A 19 -14.29 -7.73 1.01
CA GLU A 19 -14.33 -6.35 1.54
C GLU A 19 -13.83 -6.20 2.99
N ALA A 20 -13.87 -7.27 3.79
CA ALA A 20 -13.35 -7.29 5.15
C ALA A 20 -11.82 -7.49 5.22
N ASN A 21 -11.20 -7.91 4.10
CA ASN A 21 -9.76 -8.16 4.01
C ASN A 21 -9.06 -6.95 3.42
N PHE A 22 -8.79 -5.95 4.24
CA PHE A 22 -8.06 -4.76 3.83
C PHE A 22 -6.83 -4.51 4.71
N LEU A 23 -5.85 -3.79 4.17
CA LEU A 23 -4.74 -3.24 4.95
C LEU A 23 -4.98 -1.74 5.16
N ARG A 24 -4.95 -1.29 6.41
CA ARG A 24 -5.01 0.14 6.74
C ARG A 24 -3.77 0.56 7.54
N PHE A 25 -2.95 1.41 6.94
CA PHE A 25 -1.93 2.17 7.64
C PHE A 25 -2.61 3.27 8.45
N THR A 26 -2.32 3.33 9.74
CA THR A 26 -2.88 4.32 10.67
C THR A 26 -1.77 5.13 11.34
N GLY A 27 -2.12 6.30 11.87
CA GLY A 27 -1.14 7.14 12.57
C GLY A 27 -0.08 7.76 11.66
N LEU A 28 -0.35 7.87 10.35
CA LEU A 28 0.53 8.52 9.39
C LEU A 28 0.54 10.03 9.64
N LYS A 29 1.50 10.50 10.43
CA LYS A 29 1.59 11.90 10.86
C LYS A 29 2.44 12.71 9.90
N VAL A 30 1.90 13.83 9.42
CA VAL A 30 2.62 14.81 8.62
C VAL A 30 2.52 16.21 9.23
N PRO A 31 3.53 17.09 9.07
CA PRO A 31 3.54 18.39 9.75
C PRO A 31 2.52 19.36 9.16
N ASP A 32 2.36 19.36 7.83
CA ASP A 32 1.52 20.30 7.10
C ASP A 32 0.56 19.57 6.15
N SER A 33 -0.58 20.20 5.85
CA SER A 33 -1.46 19.74 4.79
C SER A 33 -0.82 20.01 3.43
N ASP A 34 -0.48 18.95 2.68
CA ASP A 34 0.22 19.05 1.41
C ASP A 34 0.12 17.73 0.62
N ILE A 35 0.70 17.69 -0.58
CA ILE A 35 0.92 16.48 -1.35
C ILE A 35 2.23 15.84 -0.90
N TYR A 36 2.15 14.57 -0.50
CA TYR A 36 3.30 13.75 -0.10
C TYR A 36 3.50 12.62 -1.11
N ASN A 37 4.76 12.25 -1.34
CA ASN A 37 5.13 11.02 -2.01
C ASN A 37 4.99 9.87 -1.01
N ALA A 38 3.96 9.04 -1.21
CA ALA A 38 3.76 7.78 -0.52
C ALA A 38 4.39 6.65 -1.33
N GLN A 39 5.51 6.13 -0.84
CA GLN A 39 6.17 4.96 -1.42
C GLN A 39 5.60 3.71 -0.74
N ILE A 40 4.73 2.99 -1.44
CA ILE A 40 4.16 1.73 -0.99
C ILE A 40 5.11 0.62 -1.45
N ARG A 41 5.70 -0.10 -0.50
CA ARG A 41 6.57 -1.25 -0.76
C ARG A 41 5.76 -2.51 -0.73
N TYR A 42 5.88 -3.33 -1.76
CA TYR A 42 5.01 -4.47 -2.01
C TYR A 42 5.75 -5.60 -2.73
N ILE A 43 5.14 -6.78 -2.76
CA ILE A 43 5.55 -7.94 -3.55
C ILE A 43 4.33 -8.44 -4.31
N SER A 44 4.47 -8.64 -5.62
CA SER A 44 3.45 -9.19 -6.48
C SER A 44 4.11 -9.89 -7.67
N GLY A 45 4.14 -11.22 -7.74
CA GLY A 45 4.78 -11.92 -8.86
C GLY A 45 4.00 -11.84 -10.19
N ASP A 46 2.83 -11.20 -10.17
CA ASP A 46 2.05 -10.77 -11.33
C ASP A 46 1.43 -9.37 -11.08
N PRO A 47 0.98 -8.65 -12.12
CA PRO A 47 0.30 -7.38 -11.92
C PRO A 47 -1.03 -7.58 -11.17
N ARG A 48 -1.24 -6.80 -10.10
CA ARG A 48 -2.46 -6.86 -9.27
C ARG A 48 -3.08 -5.48 -9.12
N GLN A 49 -4.39 -5.43 -8.92
CA GLN A 49 -5.10 -4.16 -8.72
C GLN A 49 -5.53 -3.98 -7.27
N ALA A 50 -5.65 -2.72 -6.85
CA ALA A 50 -6.29 -2.36 -5.60
C ALA A 50 -6.91 -0.96 -5.65
N THR A 51 -7.86 -0.72 -4.76
CA THR A 51 -8.40 0.60 -4.44
C THR A 51 -7.63 1.19 -3.26
N ILE A 52 -7.23 2.45 -3.39
CA ILE A 52 -6.59 3.24 -2.33
C ILE A 52 -7.61 4.21 -1.73
N LEU A 53 -7.78 4.14 -0.41
CA LEU A 53 -8.56 5.12 0.35
C LEU A 53 -7.62 5.99 1.19
N VAL A 54 -7.85 7.30 1.18
CA VAL A 54 -7.12 8.27 1.99
C VAL A 54 -8.09 8.89 2.95
N ASN A 55 -7.82 8.79 4.26
CA ASN A 55 -8.72 9.26 5.31
C ASN A 55 -10.16 8.73 5.17
N GLY A 56 -10.30 7.47 4.74
CA GLY A 56 -11.58 6.78 4.58
C GLY A 56 -12.37 7.18 3.32
N ARG A 57 -11.78 7.96 2.41
CA ARG A 57 -12.41 8.33 1.13
C ARG A 57 -11.65 7.69 -0.03
N PRO A 58 -12.34 7.17 -1.06
CA PRO A 58 -11.69 6.71 -2.28
C PRO A 58 -10.78 7.80 -2.86
N PHE A 59 -9.53 7.43 -3.15
CA PHE A 59 -8.54 8.31 -3.78
C PHE A 59 -8.16 7.80 -5.17
N LEU A 60 -7.89 6.50 -5.30
CA LEU A 60 -7.65 5.83 -6.57
C LEU A 60 -8.42 4.51 -6.59
N GLU A 61 -9.18 4.28 -7.65
CA GLU A 61 -9.87 3.01 -7.89
C GLU A 61 -9.12 2.24 -8.98
N ASN A 62 -9.03 0.92 -8.85
CA ASN A 62 -8.37 0.03 -9.83
C ASN A 62 -6.90 0.41 -10.12
N LEU A 63 -6.17 0.91 -9.12
CA LEU A 63 -4.74 1.18 -9.25
C LEU A 63 -4.00 -0.14 -9.50
N THR A 64 -3.28 -0.21 -10.61
CA THR A 64 -2.44 -1.37 -10.93
C THR A 64 -1.09 -1.25 -10.23
N PHE A 65 -0.77 -2.25 -9.41
CA PHE A 65 0.57 -2.56 -8.96
C PHE A 65 1.22 -3.47 -10.02
N PRO A 66 2.32 -3.04 -10.67
CA PRO A 66 3.08 -3.89 -11.57
C PRO A 66 3.57 -5.17 -10.88
N ALA A 67 4.02 -6.15 -11.67
CA ALA A 67 4.72 -7.29 -11.09
C ALA A 67 6.08 -6.84 -10.53
N SER A 68 6.38 -7.26 -9.30
CA SER A 68 7.76 -7.32 -8.80
C SER A 68 8.55 -8.39 -9.56
N PRO A 69 9.89 -8.41 -9.47
CA PRO A 69 10.71 -9.41 -10.17
C PRO A 69 10.29 -10.86 -9.91
N ASP A 70 9.83 -11.15 -8.70
CA ASP A 70 9.25 -12.42 -8.27
C ASP A 70 8.40 -12.25 -6.99
N TRP A 71 7.95 -13.37 -6.40
CA TRP A 71 7.18 -13.42 -5.14
C TRP A 71 8.02 -13.25 -3.85
N TYR A 72 9.28 -12.81 -3.97
CA TYR A 72 10.22 -12.69 -2.87
C TYR A 72 10.93 -11.33 -2.82
N THR A 73 10.98 -10.61 -3.94
CA THR A 73 11.66 -9.33 -4.10
C THR A 73 10.70 -8.17 -3.90
N VAL A 74 11.04 -7.24 -3.00
CA VAL A 74 10.24 -6.03 -2.75
C VAL A 74 10.41 -5.03 -3.89
N ASP A 75 9.29 -4.54 -4.42
CA ASP A 75 9.21 -3.43 -5.34
C ASP A 75 8.50 -2.22 -4.70
N VAL A 76 8.54 -1.06 -5.35
CA VAL A 76 8.00 0.20 -4.84
C VAL A 76 7.08 0.90 -5.85
N LEU A 77 5.88 1.22 -5.40
CA LEU A 77 4.96 2.09 -6.13
C LEU A 77 4.88 3.44 -5.40
N THR A 78 5.19 4.53 -6.11
CA THR A 78 5.14 5.88 -5.54
C THR A 78 3.86 6.59 -5.97
N LEU A 79 3.06 7.03 -5.01
CA LEU A 79 1.83 7.79 -5.23
C LEU A 79 1.97 9.19 -4.63
N ARG A 80 1.46 10.21 -5.34
CA ARG A 80 1.35 11.58 -4.83
C ARG A 80 0.01 11.75 -4.14
N ILE A 81 -0.01 11.72 -2.81
CA ILE A 81 -1.23 11.69 -2.01
C ILE A 81 -1.41 13.00 -1.24
N PRO A 82 -2.57 13.67 -1.35
CA PRO A 82 -2.89 14.80 -0.49
C PRO A 82 -3.15 14.30 0.95
N LEU A 83 -2.36 14.78 1.90
CA LEU A 83 -2.51 14.48 3.32
C LEU A 83 -2.80 15.77 4.10
N LYS A 84 -3.55 15.65 5.20
CA LYS A 84 -3.79 16.77 6.13
C LYS A 84 -2.71 16.82 7.21
N ALA A 85 -2.40 18.00 7.72
CA ALA A 85 -1.58 18.15 8.92
C ALA A 85 -2.10 17.26 10.06
N GLY A 86 -1.20 16.61 10.78
CA GLY A 86 -1.53 15.63 11.81
C GLY A 86 -1.71 14.22 11.24
N ALA A 87 -2.56 13.43 11.89
CA ALA A 87 -2.72 12.00 11.60
C ALA A 87 -3.63 11.73 10.39
N ASN A 88 -3.17 10.82 9.54
CA ASN A 88 -3.89 10.32 8.36
C ASN A 88 -4.01 8.80 8.40
N THR A 89 -4.90 8.29 7.56
CA THR A 89 -4.95 6.86 7.20
C THR A 89 -4.80 6.69 5.70
N ILE A 90 -4.11 5.60 5.31
CA ILE A 90 -4.08 5.10 3.94
C ILE A 90 -4.50 3.64 4.00
N GLU A 91 -5.51 3.27 3.23
CA GLU A 91 -5.99 1.90 3.12
C GLU A 91 -5.84 1.39 1.71
N VAL A 92 -5.49 0.10 1.61
CA VAL A 92 -5.42 -0.67 0.39
C VAL A 92 -6.41 -1.82 0.51
N ARG A 93 -7.30 -1.96 -0.47
CA ARG A 93 -8.30 -3.03 -0.53
C ARG A 93 -8.54 -3.48 -1.97
N ASN A 94 -8.99 -4.71 -2.14
CA ASN A 94 -9.58 -5.18 -3.38
C ASN A 94 -10.68 -6.19 -3.05
N ASP A 95 -11.93 -5.80 -3.25
CA ASP A 95 -13.06 -6.58 -2.73
C ASP A 95 -13.29 -7.88 -3.52
N ASN A 96 -12.77 -7.94 -4.76
CA ASN A 96 -13.10 -8.99 -5.73
C ASN A 96 -11.90 -9.85 -6.14
N ASP A 97 -10.67 -9.46 -5.79
CA ASP A 97 -9.45 -10.18 -6.16
C ASP A 97 -8.35 -9.93 -5.13
N ASP A 98 -7.28 -10.70 -5.16
CA ASP A 98 -6.14 -10.51 -4.30
C ASP A 98 -5.37 -9.23 -4.67
N ALA A 99 -5.01 -8.44 -3.66
CA ALA A 99 -4.04 -7.37 -3.78
C ALA A 99 -2.60 -7.93 -3.65
N PRO A 100 -1.56 -7.11 -3.86
CA PRO A 100 -0.18 -7.49 -3.52
C PRO A 100 -0.01 -7.88 -2.05
N ASP A 101 1.12 -8.52 -1.74
CA ASP A 101 1.62 -8.60 -0.37
C ASP A 101 2.34 -7.28 -0.02
N PHE A 102 2.08 -6.70 1.14
CA PHE A 102 2.58 -5.37 1.51
C PHE A 102 3.66 -5.43 2.58
N ASP A 103 4.73 -4.67 2.37
CA ASP A 103 5.87 -4.55 3.28
C ASP A 103 5.69 -3.34 4.22
N ARG A 104 5.85 -2.14 3.68
CA ARG A 104 5.71 -0.89 4.44
C ARG A 104 5.27 0.27 3.56
N ILE A 105 5.01 1.40 4.20
CA ILE A 105 4.78 2.68 3.53
C ILE A 105 5.79 3.71 4.05
N ASP A 106 6.48 4.39 3.14
CA ASP A 106 7.36 5.51 3.45
C ASP A 106 6.72 6.82 2.94
N LEU A 107 6.66 7.85 3.77
CA LEU A 107 6.16 9.17 3.39
C LEU A 107 7.33 10.16 3.25
N SER A 108 7.34 10.90 2.15
CA SER A 108 8.28 12.00 1.89
C SER A 108 7.56 13.15 1.18
N ARG A 109 8.15 14.35 1.20
CA ARG A 109 7.62 15.50 0.46
C ARG A 109 8.24 15.53 -0.93
#